data_AF-A0A9E1YSG3-F1
#
_entry.id   AF-A0A9E1YSG3-F1
#
_cell.length_a   1.000
_cell.length_b   1.000
_cell.length_c   1.000
_cell.angle_alpha   90.00
_cell.angle_beta   90.00
_cell.angle_gamma   90.00
#
_symmetry.space_group_name_H-M   'P 1'
#
loop_
_entity.id
_entity.type
_entity.pdbx_description
1 polymer ?
#
loop_
_entity_poly.entity_id
_entity_poly.type
_entity_poly.pdbx_seq_one_letter_code
_entity_poly.pdbx_strand_id
1 'polypeptide(L)' 'TALDVGMMVCEAGLKGLDVAEDALRDDLGVEVTGLVTFYQTLGDGQIVSL' A
#
# COMPACT_ATOMS: atom_id res chain seq x y z
N THR A 1 20.04 11.67 5.74
CA THR A 1 19.19 10.62 6.33
C THR A 1 18.27 10.14 5.24
N ALA A 2 18.37 8.88 4.81
CA ALA A 2 17.47 8.35 3.78
C ALA A 2 16.05 8.25 4.39
N LEU A 3 15.03 8.67 3.65
CA LEU A 3 13.64 8.44 4.02
C LEU A 3 13.37 6.95 3.85
N ASP A 4 12.99 6.28 4.93
CA ASP A 4 12.52 4.89 4.88
C ASP A 4 11.08 4.89 4.38
N VAL A 5 10.91 4.68 3.08
CA VAL A 5 9.60 4.74 2.40
C VAL A 5 9.11 3.31 2.15
N GLY A 6 8.07 2.91 2.88
CA GLY A 6 7.32 1.69 2.59
C GLY A 6 6.16 1.95 1.63
N MET A 7 5.98 1.07 0.64
CA MET A 7 4.84 1.13 -0.28
C MET A 7 3.82 0.04 0.04
N MET A 8 2.56 0.44 0.17
CA MET A 8 1.43 -0.45 0.41
C MET A 8 0.38 -0.26 -0.67
N VAL A 9 -0.25 -1.35 -1.11
CA VAL A 9 -1.34 -1.35 -2.09
C VAL A 9 -2.61 -1.96 -1.48
N CYS A 10 -3.76 -1.34 -1.75
CA CYS A 10 -5.05 -1.80 -1.26
C CYS A 10 -5.53 -3.03 -2.03
N GLU A 11 -5.73 -4.16 -1.32
CA GLU A 11 -6.23 -5.41 -1.90
C GLU A 11 -7.60 -5.24 -2.59
N ALA A 12 -8.52 -4.49 -1.96
CA ALA A 12 -9.84 -4.23 -2.53
C ALA A 12 -9.77 -3.36 -3.79
N GLY A 13 -8.78 -2.47 -3.87
CA GLY A 13 -8.54 -1.65 -5.07
C GLY A 13 -8.06 -2.48 -6.25
N LEU A 14 -7.14 -3.41 -6.03
CA LEU A 14 -6.67 -4.35 -7.06
C LEU A 14 -7.82 -5.17 -7.63
N LYS A 15 -8.66 -5.74 -6.75
CA LYS A 15 -9.85 -6.49 -7.15
C LYS A 15 -10.85 -5.62 -7.93
N GLY A 16 -11.06 -4.38 -7.50
CA GLY A 16 -11.94 -3.44 -8.19
C GLY A 16 -11.44 -3.02 -9.58
N LEU A 17 -10.13 -3.10 -9.81
CA LEU A 17 -9.48 -2.77 -11.09
C LEU A 17 -9.17 -4.00 -11.95
N ASP A 18 -9.50 -5.21 -11.47
CA ASP A 18 -9.13 -6.49 -12.10
C ASP A 18 -7.62 -6.63 -12.36
N VAL A 19 -6.81 -6.12 -11.42
CA VAL A 19 -5.35 -6.19 -11.47
C VAL A 19 -4.87 -7.30 -10.55
N ALA A 20 -4.05 -8.20 -11.09
CA ALA A 20 -3.40 -9.24 -10.32
C ALA A 20 -2.19 -8.69 -9.56
N GLU A 21 -1.88 -9.30 -8.41
CA GLU A 21 -0.76 -8.89 -7.54
C GLU A 21 0.61 -9.00 -8.24
N ASP A 22 0.77 -9.99 -9.12
CA ASP A 22 1.99 -10.19 -9.93
C ASP A 22 2.18 -9.14 -11.04
N ALA A 23 1.18 -8.28 -11.27
CA ALA A 23 1.32 -7.11 -12.14
C ALA A 23 1.96 -5.91 -11.41
N LEU A 24 2.16 -6.00 -10.10
CA LEU A 24 2.86 -4.99 -9.31
C LEU A 24 4.37 -5.04 -9.57
N ARG A 25 5.04 -3.91 -9.30
CA ARG A 25 6.49 -3.81 -9.42
C ARG A 25 7.20 -4.51 -8.27
N ASP A 26 7.91 -5.58 -8.56
CA ASP A 26 8.67 -6.38 -7.59
C ASP A 26 9.86 -5.62 -6.98
N ASP A 27 10.44 -4.68 -7.73
CA ASP A 27 11.64 -3.93 -7.31
C ASP A 27 11.36 -2.83 -6.28
N LEU A 28 10.09 -2.57 -5.98
CA LEU A 28 9.65 -1.60 -4.98
C LEU A 28 9.32 -2.22 -3.62
N GLY A 29 9.30 -3.55 -3.50
CA GLY A 29 8.93 -4.23 -2.24
C GLY A 29 7.51 -3.90 -1.77
N VAL A 30 6.56 -3.82 -2.71
CA VAL A 30 5.17 -3.45 -2.42
C VAL A 30 4.50 -4.53 -1.57
N GLU A 31 3.84 -4.11 -0.49
CA GLU A 31 2.99 -4.99 0.32
C GLU A 31 1.51 -4.80 -0.06
N VAL A 32 0.82 -5.87 -0.44
CA VAL A 32 -0.64 -5.84 -0.61
C VAL A 32 -1.31 -6.00 0.74
N THR A 33 -2.16 -5.05 1.11
CA THR A 33 -2.77 -5.02 2.44
C THR A 33 -4.21 -4.53 2.43
N GLY A 34 -4.92 -4.85 3.51
CA GLY A 34 -6.28 -4.39 3.75
C GLY A 34 -6.31 -2.99 4.36
N LEU A 35 -7.46 -2.32 4.21
CA LEU A 35 -7.66 -0.96 4.72
C LEU A 35 -7.44 -0.85 6.24
N VAL A 36 -7.89 -1.85 7.01
CA VAL A 36 -7.72 -1.88 8.47
C VAL A 36 -6.24 -1.97 8.86
N THR A 37 -5.48 -2.85 8.20
CA THR A 37 -4.04 -2.99 8.42
C THR A 37 -3.30 -1.70 8.08
N PHE A 38 -3.66 -1.05 6.97
CA PHE A 38 -3.09 0.26 6.62
C PHE A 38 -3.27 1.30 7.74
N TYR A 39 -4.48 1.43 8.30
CA TYR A 39 -4.72 2.34 9.41
C TYR A 39 -3.96 1.97 10.69
N GLN A 40 -3.78 0.67 10.96
CA GLN A 40 -2.99 0.21 12.09
C GLN A 40 -1.50 0.52 11.92
N THR A 41 -0.97 0.37 10.69
CA THR A 41 0.43 0.69 10.36
C THR A 41 0.71 2.19 10.40
N LEU A 42 -0.26 3.03 10.04
CA LEU A 42 -0.11 4.48 10.05
C LEU A 42 0.16 5.05 11.45
N GLY A 43 -0.43 4.47 12.51
CA GLY A 43 -0.33 4.99 13.88
C GLY A 43 -0.80 6.44 13.98
N ASP A 44 0.06 7.33 14.50
CA ASP A 44 -0.18 8.77 14.60
C ASP A 44 0.14 9.55 13.30
N GLY A 45 0.40 8.83 12.20
CA GLY A 45 0.69 9.42 10.89
C GLY A 45 -0.50 10.17 10.29
N GLN A 46 -0.22 11.01 9.29
CA GLN A 46 -1.23 11.80 8.59
C GLN A 46 -1.60 11.17 7.25
N ILE A 47 -2.91 11.04 6.99
CA ILE A 47 -3.43 10.74 5.65
C ILE A 47 -3.66 12.04 4.91
N VAL A 48 -3.13 12.14 3.70
CA VAL A 48 -3.35 13.25 2.79
C VAL A 48 -4.06 12.70 1.56
N SER A 49 -5.22 13.25 1.22
CA SER A 49 -5.85 13.02 -0.09
C SER A 49 -5.39 14.13 -1.03
N LEU A 50 -5.04 13.73 -2.26
CA LEU A 50 -4.87 14.65 -3.39
C LEU A 50 -6.22 14.94 -4.06
#